data_AF-A0A1G2XVY5-F1
#
_entry.id   AF-A0A1G2XVY5-F1
#
_cell.length_a   1.000
_cell.length_b   1.000
_cell.length_c   1.000
_cell.angle_alpha   90.00
_cell.angle_beta   90.00
_cell.angle_gamma   90.00
#
_symmetry.space_group_name_H-M   'P 1'
#
loop_
_entity.id
_entity.type
_entity.pdbx_description
1 polymer ?
#
loop_
_entity_poly.entity_id
_entity_poly.type
_entity_poly.pdbx_seq_one_letter_code
_entity_poly.pdbx_strand_id
1 'polypeptide(L)'
;MKKIAGVLAFFAFVSFSIAGTYNGGTGEPDAPYKISSISNWQELMITDSDWNKHFILTDDVNLYGAAIVPVGNSTTKFTGTINGNSHIISNAVINTPTGDNVGLFGYAIGSSIININITSFSMTGRYSVGGLVGFHEGGTIENCNTAGQVYGEYPAGCVVGYNYGGLITNCSATGTANGPSISTLGGLVGENSSTGIIRDSSASVSVTSIGGQGGTGGLIGRNYGNVINCSAYGQVSGSTTVYKVGGLIGENYDSSAIVVRCHATGAVSGKSYVGGLIGINSGFISMCFADGMVTGYSSSTYIGGLVGDHYGNNNIFDSYATGAVSVGTTSNNVGGLIGVVVSGTIDNCYSTGLVTAGSGSYNIYGMIGYNGGTVTDSFWDKNTSNQQTSSGGTGKTTAEMKTCATFTAAGWDFCNETTNGTNDLWRMCGDGVNYPRLNFESLVGDFACPDGVGIEDLGAFCSKWLMMDCDASNNYCGGIDINKNNIVNFADFAVFAENWLAGL
;
A
#
# COMPACT_ATOMS: atom_id res chain seq x y z
N MET A 1 -31.45 18.16 73.87
CA MET A 1 -30.26 19.04 73.94
C MET A 1 -29.01 18.16 73.99
N LYS A 2 -27.94 18.57 73.28
CA LYS A 2 -26.64 17.92 73.00
C LYS A 2 -26.60 17.27 71.61
N LYS A 3 -26.34 18.06 70.56
CA LYS A 3 -25.05 18.56 70.01
C LYS A 3 -24.36 17.52 69.12
N ILE A 4 -24.60 17.67 67.82
CA ILE A 4 -23.85 17.09 66.70
C ILE A 4 -22.50 17.84 66.62
N ALA A 5 -21.40 17.11 66.65
CA ALA A 5 -20.06 17.65 66.37
C ALA A 5 -19.69 17.27 64.94
N GLY A 6 -19.68 18.27 64.05
CA GLY A 6 -19.13 18.14 62.69
C GLY A 6 -17.60 18.19 62.75
N VAL A 7 -16.97 17.25 62.05
CA VAL A 7 -15.54 17.28 61.76
C VAL A 7 -15.37 18.13 60.50
N LEU A 8 -14.81 19.34 60.66
CA LEU A 8 -14.33 20.15 59.54
C LEU A 8 -13.02 19.51 59.02
N ALA A 9 -13.04 19.02 57.79
CA ALA A 9 -11.83 18.72 57.04
C ALA A 9 -11.26 20.03 56.47
N PHE A 10 -10.07 20.39 56.93
CA PHE A 10 -9.30 21.52 56.43
C PHE A 10 -8.68 21.10 55.08
N PHE A 11 -9.19 21.62 53.96
CA PHE A 11 -8.51 21.50 52.66
C PHE A 11 -7.34 22.49 52.66
N ALA A 12 -6.12 21.96 52.77
CA ALA A 12 -4.92 22.73 52.47
C ALA A 12 -4.87 22.97 50.95
N PHE A 13 -5.10 24.21 50.52
CA PHE A 13 -4.72 24.65 49.19
C PHE A 13 -3.19 24.68 49.14
N VAL A 14 -2.59 23.62 48.61
CA VAL A 14 -1.23 23.68 48.10
C VAL A 14 -1.32 24.45 46.80
N SER A 15 -0.86 25.70 46.80
CA SER A 15 -0.61 26.44 45.58
C SER A 15 0.50 25.69 44.81
N PHE A 16 0.12 24.96 43.77
CA PHE A 16 1.09 24.47 42.81
C PHE A 16 1.71 25.68 42.10
N SER A 17 3.03 25.82 42.22
CA SER A 17 3.79 26.57 41.21
C SER A 17 3.51 25.93 39.85
N ILE A 18 3.38 26.74 38.80
CA ILE A 18 3.25 26.30 37.41
C ILE A 18 4.50 25.46 37.07
N ALA A 19 4.44 24.16 37.29
CA ALA A 19 5.24 23.23 36.51
C ALA A 19 4.68 23.36 35.09
N GLY A 20 5.51 23.80 34.14
CA GLY A 20 5.05 23.99 32.77
C GLY A 20 4.38 22.71 32.26
N THR A 21 3.24 22.86 31.58
CA THR A 21 2.58 21.76 30.86
C THR A 21 3.60 21.20 29.87
N TYR A 22 3.81 19.88 29.88
CA TYR A 22 4.84 19.21 29.07
C TYR A 22 6.28 19.69 29.37
N ASN A 23 7.26 19.38 28.51
CA ASN A 23 8.65 19.85 28.67
C ASN A 23 8.88 21.28 28.11
N GLY A 24 7.86 22.14 28.24
CA GLY A 24 7.83 23.50 27.72
C GLY A 24 7.17 23.64 26.33
N GLY A 25 7.16 24.88 25.84
CA GLY A 25 6.32 25.31 24.71
C GLY A 25 5.05 26.00 25.19
N THR A 26 4.32 26.61 24.26
CA THR A 26 3.00 27.23 24.51
C THR A 26 1.89 26.55 23.70
N GLY A 27 2.25 25.56 22.87
CA GLY A 27 1.32 24.89 21.97
C GLY A 27 1.02 25.68 20.68
N GLU A 28 1.66 26.83 20.48
CA GLU A 28 1.59 27.64 19.26
C GLU A 28 2.57 27.11 18.19
N PRO A 29 2.37 27.42 16.89
CA PRO A 29 3.20 26.86 15.81
C PRO A 29 4.71 27.11 15.95
N ASP A 30 5.11 28.27 16.49
CA ASP A 30 6.51 28.67 16.70
C ASP A 30 7.07 28.23 18.06
N ALA A 31 6.20 27.75 18.95
CA ALA A 31 6.54 27.25 20.27
C ALA A 31 5.70 26.00 20.61
N PRO A 32 5.82 24.91 19.85
CA PRO A 32 5.05 23.70 20.08
C PRO A 32 5.37 23.10 21.44
N TYR A 33 4.39 22.40 22.03
CA TYR A 33 4.61 21.63 23.25
C TYR A 33 5.60 20.49 23.00
N LYS A 34 6.58 20.37 23.89
CA LYS A 34 7.67 19.40 23.77
C LYS A 34 7.36 18.12 24.53
N ILE A 35 7.40 17.01 23.82
CA ILE A 35 7.21 15.68 24.37
C ILE A 35 8.56 14.96 24.36
N SER A 36 9.08 14.63 25.53
CA SER A 36 10.39 13.96 25.68
C SER A 36 10.34 12.78 26.64
N SER A 37 9.16 12.36 27.07
CA SER A 37 9.00 11.34 28.10
C SER A 37 7.60 10.72 28.09
N ILE A 38 7.48 9.55 28.71
CA ILE A 38 6.20 8.89 28.94
C ILE A 38 5.23 9.76 29.74
N SER A 39 5.73 10.56 30.69
CA SER A 39 4.89 11.45 31.51
C SER A 39 4.28 12.58 30.67
N ASN A 40 5.02 13.15 29.71
CA ASN A 40 4.47 14.14 28.80
C ASN A 40 3.41 13.53 27.86
N TRP A 41 3.63 12.28 27.42
CA TRP A 41 2.63 11.57 26.63
C TRP A 41 1.35 11.31 27.45
N GLN A 42 1.49 10.92 28.72
CA GLN A 42 0.35 10.74 29.64
C GLN A 42 -0.44 12.02 29.87
N GLU A 43 0.24 13.17 29.96
CA GLU A 43 -0.40 14.47 30.04
C GLU A 43 -1.21 14.80 28.77
N LEU A 44 -0.64 14.53 27.58
CA LEU A 44 -1.33 14.73 26.30
C LEU A 44 -2.62 13.90 26.21
N MET A 45 -2.59 12.66 26.68
CA MET A 45 -3.75 11.75 26.63
C MET A 45 -4.96 12.22 27.43
N ILE A 46 -4.77 13.06 28.45
CA ILE A 46 -5.85 13.48 29.36
C ILE A 46 -6.19 14.97 29.27
N THR A 47 -5.40 15.77 28.54
CA THR A 47 -5.57 17.23 28.43
C THR A 47 -6.23 17.57 27.10
N ASP A 48 -7.52 17.26 26.97
CA ASP A 48 -8.27 17.43 25.72
C ASP A 48 -8.38 18.89 25.24
N SER A 49 -8.22 19.86 26.15
CA SER A 49 -8.10 21.28 25.82
C SER A 49 -6.89 21.63 24.96
N ASP A 50 -5.87 20.76 24.93
CA ASP A 50 -4.65 20.96 24.13
C ASP A 50 -4.70 20.21 22.79
N TRP A 51 -5.72 19.42 22.50
CA TRP A 51 -5.78 18.59 21.27
C TRP A 51 -5.92 19.38 19.96
N ASN A 52 -6.05 20.70 20.05
CA ASN A 52 -5.97 21.64 18.92
C ASN A 52 -4.61 22.35 18.80
N LYS A 53 -3.63 22.01 19.64
CA LYS A 53 -2.30 22.64 19.72
C LYS A 53 -1.24 21.89 18.90
N HIS A 54 -0.05 22.48 18.86
CA HIS A 54 1.11 21.96 18.15
C HIS A 54 2.06 21.23 19.11
N PHE A 55 2.49 20.03 18.71
CA PHE A 55 3.36 19.15 19.49
C PHE A 55 4.60 18.74 18.68
N ILE A 56 5.72 18.57 19.37
CA ILE A 56 6.96 18.06 18.79
C ILE A 56 7.64 17.07 19.73
N LEU A 57 8.12 15.94 19.21
CA LEU A 57 9.00 15.07 19.99
C LEU A 57 10.39 15.70 20.05
N THR A 58 10.99 15.70 21.25
CA THR A 58 12.38 16.15 21.44
C THR A 58 13.28 15.07 22.04
N ASP A 59 12.72 13.89 22.29
CA ASP A 59 13.43 12.67 22.68
C ASP A 59 12.54 11.46 22.33
N ASP A 60 13.13 10.27 22.36
CA ASP A 60 12.39 9.01 22.17
C ASP A 60 11.41 8.77 23.33
N VAL A 61 10.22 8.24 23.01
CA VAL A 61 9.14 8.00 23.97
C VAL A 61 8.87 6.50 24.06
N ASN A 62 9.26 5.89 25.16
CA ASN A 62 8.94 4.50 25.48
C ASN A 62 7.66 4.42 26.34
N LEU A 63 6.62 3.77 25.81
CA LEU A 63 5.30 3.62 26.46
C LEU A 63 5.15 2.32 27.25
N TYR A 64 6.24 1.55 27.45
CA TYR A 64 6.20 0.28 28.17
C TYR A 64 5.60 0.42 29.58
N GLY A 65 4.56 -0.38 29.86
CA GLY A 65 3.90 -0.43 31.16
C GLY A 65 2.94 0.73 31.44
N ALA A 66 2.78 1.70 30.53
CA ALA A 66 1.77 2.74 30.68
C ALA A 66 0.38 2.25 30.27
N ALA A 67 -0.64 2.74 30.98
CA ALA A 67 -2.02 2.68 30.51
C ALA A 67 -2.20 3.77 29.45
N ILE A 68 -2.35 3.36 28.18
CA ILE A 68 -2.54 4.26 27.05
C ILE A 68 -4.04 4.36 26.72
N VAL A 69 -4.52 5.60 26.58
CA VAL A 69 -5.84 5.90 26.01
C VAL A 69 -5.65 6.71 24.73
N PRO A 70 -6.49 6.51 23.70
CA PRO A 70 -6.36 7.25 22.45
C PRO A 70 -6.47 8.77 22.64
N VAL A 71 -5.59 9.53 21.98
CA VAL A 71 -5.69 10.99 21.83
C VAL A 71 -6.75 11.31 20.79
N GLY A 72 -7.75 12.12 21.13
CA GLY A 72 -8.90 12.36 20.26
C GLY A 72 -9.95 11.25 20.34
N ASN A 73 -11.22 11.64 20.46
CA ASN A 73 -12.36 10.74 20.62
C ASN A 73 -13.63 11.29 19.93
N SER A 74 -14.75 10.59 20.08
CA SER A 74 -16.03 10.95 19.45
C SER A 74 -16.64 12.26 19.97
N THR A 75 -16.18 12.79 21.09
CA THR A 75 -16.57 14.11 21.62
C THR A 75 -15.57 15.16 21.16
N THR A 76 -14.33 15.10 21.66
CA THR A 76 -13.24 16.04 21.37
C THR A 76 -12.25 15.37 20.44
N LYS A 77 -12.07 15.86 19.22
CA LYS A 77 -11.18 15.25 18.23
C LYS A 77 -9.80 15.89 18.30
N PHE A 78 -8.77 15.15 17.90
CA PHE A 78 -7.47 15.74 17.68
C PHE A 78 -7.50 16.57 16.38
N THR A 79 -7.27 17.87 16.51
CA THR A 79 -7.27 18.84 15.39
C THR A 79 -5.93 19.53 15.22
N GLY A 80 -5.02 19.32 16.18
CA GLY A 80 -3.70 19.94 16.22
C GLY A 80 -2.70 19.29 15.28
N THR A 81 -1.42 19.53 15.56
CA THR A 81 -0.31 18.94 14.81
C THR A 81 0.64 18.22 15.73
N ILE A 82 1.21 17.10 15.29
CA ILE A 82 2.32 16.45 15.97
C ILE A 82 3.43 16.12 14.96
N ASN A 83 4.66 16.51 15.30
CA ASN A 83 5.85 16.20 14.53
C ASN A 83 6.77 15.28 15.33
N GLY A 84 7.06 14.09 14.80
CA GLY A 84 7.95 13.13 15.43
C GLY A 84 9.44 13.51 15.40
N ASN A 85 9.84 14.45 14.53
CA ASN A 85 11.18 15.07 14.53
C ASN A 85 12.34 14.06 14.66
N SER A 86 12.27 12.96 13.89
CA SER A 86 13.26 11.86 13.89
C SER A 86 13.36 11.04 15.18
N HIS A 87 12.47 11.23 16.15
CA HIS A 87 12.38 10.44 17.36
C HIS A 87 11.41 9.26 17.21
N ILE A 88 11.57 8.29 18.10
CA ILE A 88 10.84 7.03 18.09
C ILE A 88 9.81 6.97 19.22
N ILE A 89 8.64 6.42 18.92
CA ILE A 89 7.67 5.93 19.90
C ILE A 89 7.77 4.40 19.96
N SER A 90 7.76 3.80 21.15
CA SER A 90 7.87 2.34 21.29
C SER A 90 6.96 1.77 22.36
N ASN A 91 6.63 0.48 22.21
CA ASN A 91 5.89 -0.35 23.17
C ASN A 91 4.48 0.18 23.51
N ALA A 92 3.80 0.77 22.54
CA ALA A 92 2.43 1.22 22.70
C ALA A 92 1.47 0.03 22.78
N VAL A 93 0.63 -0.04 23.81
CA VAL A 93 -0.37 -1.12 23.94
C VAL A 93 -1.74 -0.54 24.27
N ILE A 94 -2.74 -0.82 23.43
CA ILE A 94 -4.15 -0.56 23.69
C ILE A 94 -4.91 -1.86 23.47
N ASN A 95 -5.57 -2.38 24.51
CA ASN A 95 -6.34 -3.61 24.43
C ASN A 95 -7.80 -3.35 24.83
N THR A 96 -8.62 -2.96 23.86
CA THR A 96 -10.04 -2.66 24.04
C THR A 96 -10.87 -3.42 23.01
N PRO A 97 -11.12 -4.74 23.18
CA PRO A 97 -11.76 -5.58 22.16
C PRO A 97 -13.15 -5.12 21.70
N THR A 98 -13.84 -4.30 22.49
CA THR A 98 -15.14 -3.71 22.15
C THR A 98 -15.07 -2.20 21.88
N GLY A 99 -13.88 -1.61 21.97
CA GLY A 99 -13.64 -0.18 21.78
C GLY A 99 -13.55 0.16 20.30
N ASP A 100 -14.07 1.33 19.94
CA ASP A 100 -14.00 1.88 18.60
C ASP A 100 -12.98 3.02 18.53
N ASN A 101 -12.49 3.35 17.34
CA ASN A 101 -11.51 4.42 17.09
C ASN A 101 -10.25 4.20 17.93
N VAL A 102 -9.60 3.05 17.72
CA VAL A 102 -8.44 2.61 18.48
C VAL A 102 -7.17 2.97 17.72
N GLY A 103 -6.24 3.65 18.39
CA GLY A 103 -4.92 4.02 17.90
C GLY A 103 -4.25 4.95 18.90
N LEU A 104 -2.99 5.33 18.69
CA LEU A 104 -2.37 6.41 19.49
C LEU A 104 -3.22 7.69 19.41
N PHE A 105 -3.75 7.96 18.23
CA PHE A 105 -4.81 8.92 17.99
C PHE A 105 -6.10 8.17 17.68
N GLY A 106 -7.13 8.34 18.50
CA GLY A 106 -8.39 7.63 18.29
C GLY A 106 -9.18 8.24 17.15
N TYR A 107 -9.45 9.54 17.26
CA TYR A 107 -10.14 10.32 16.23
C TYR A 107 -9.39 11.62 15.96
N ALA A 108 -8.84 11.73 14.76
CA ALA A 108 -8.15 12.91 14.27
C ALA A 108 -8.92 13.54 13.10
N ILE A 109 -9.19 14.85 13.15
CA ILE A 109 -9.92 15.60 12.12
C ILE A 109 -9.12 16.83 11.67
N GLY A 110 -8.84 16.95 10.38
CA GLY A 110 -8.09 18.09 9.81
C GLY A 110 -6.68 18.26 10.40
N SER A 111 -6.17 17.25 11.11
CA SER A 111 -4.90 17.28 11.83
C SER A 111 -3.70 17.07 10.90
N SER A 112 -2.51 17.47 11.35
CA SER A 112 -1.25 17.11 10.69
C SER A 112 -0.41 16.20 11.60
N ILE A 113 -0.24 14.94 11.22
CA ILE A 113 0.53 13.94 11.96
C ILE A 113 1.71 13.54 11.09
N ILE A 114 2.91 14.03 11.43
CA ILE A 114 4.07 13.98 10.54
C ILE A 114 5.31 13.39 11.20
N ASN A 115 6.13 12.70 10.42
CA ASN A 115 7.45 12.18 10.82
C ASN A 115 7.40 11.26 12.05
N ILE A 116 6.30 10.53 12.27
CA ILE A 116 6.14 9.64 13.42
C ILE A 116 6.75 8.27 13.10
N ASN A 117 7.66 7.79 13.96
CA ASN A 117 8.21 6.45 13.85
C ASN A 117 7.82 5.60 15.07
N ILE A 118 6.96 4.59 14.88
CA ILE A 118 6.57 3.64 15.92
C ILE A 118 7.30 2.32 15.68
N THR A 119 8.17 1.89 16.59
CA THR A 119 8.97 0.66 16.43
C THR A 119 8.32 -0.59 17.02
N SER A 120 7.34 -0.42 17.91
CA SER A 120 6.61 -1.53 18.51
C SER A 120 5.26 -1.05 19.03
N PHE A 121 4.18 -1.71 18.60
CA PHE A 121 2.85 -1.52 19.17
C PHE A 121 2.01 -2.80 19.15
N SER A 122 0.97 -2.84 19.97
CA SER A 122 -0.09 -3.84 19.96
C SER A 122 -1.45 -3.18 20.18
N MET A 123 -2.27 -3.11 19.14
CA MET A 123 -3.60 -2.49 19.17
C MET A 123 -4.68 -3.56 18.97
N THR A 124 -5.60 -3.66 19.92
CA THR A 124 -6.79 -4.50 19.82
C THR A 124 -8.04 -3.64 19.97
N GLY A 125 -8.90 -3.68 18.97
CA GLY A 125 -10.14 -2.90 18.91
C GLY A 125 -11.25 -3.59 18.13
N ARG A 126 -12.40 -2.93 18.03
CA ARG A 126 -13.55 -3.37 17.24
C ARG A 126 -13.64 -2.61 15.94
N TYR A 127 -14.03 -1.33 15.99
CA TYR A 127 -14.16 -0.49 14.80
C TYR A 127 -13.06 0.54 14.65
N SER A 128 -12.62 0.77 13.42
CA SER A 128 -11.60 1.77 13.06
C SER A 128 -10.33 1.62 13.92
N VAL A 129 -9.60 0.53 13.71
CA VAL A 129 -8.39 0.20 14.49
C VAL A 129 -7.14 0.50 13.68
N GLY A 130 -6.39 1.50 14.11
CA GLY A 130 -5.10 1.93 13.56
C GLY A 130 -3.96 1.73 14.56
N GLY A 131 -2.74 1.45 14.10
CA GLY A 131 -1.56 1.56 14.97
C GLY A 131 -1.26 3.03 15.33
N LEU A 132 -1.43 3.94 14.37
CA LEU A 132 -1.26 5.39 14.57
C LEU A 132 -2.60 6.10 14.76
N VAL A 133 -3.54 5.98 13.82
CA VAL A 133 -4.83 6.66 13.86
C VAL A 133 -6.00 5.69 13.68
N GLY A 134 -6.95 5.66 14.62
CA GLY A 134 -8.18 4.89 14.47
C GLY A 134 -9.04 5.42 13.31
N PHE A 135 -9.54 6.64 13.46
CA PHE A 135 -10.35 7.36 12.49
C PHE A 135 -9.66 8.67 12.06
N HIS A 136 -9.33 8.79 10.77
CA HIS A 136 -8.70 9.96 10.18
C HIS A 136 -9.70 10.69 9.27
N GLU A 137 -10.18 11.86 9.69
CA GLU A 137 -11.17 12.65 8.96
C GLU A 137 -10.55 13.92 8.36
N GLY A 138 -10.15 13.87 7.09
CA GLY A 138 -9.38 14.95 6.49
C GLY A 138 -8.02 15.18 7.17
N GLY A 139 -7.27 16.17 6.70
CA GLY A 139 -5.92 16.43 7.19
C GLY A 139 -4.86 15.57 6.50
N THR A 140 -3.71 15.40 7.16
CA THR A 140 -2.54 14.73 6.57
C THR A 140 -1.82 13.85 7.57
N ILE A 141 -1.51 12.63 7.14
CA ILE A 141 -0.55 11.72 7.76
C ILE A 141 0.60 11.55 6.78
N GLU A 142 1.80 12.00 7.16
CA GLU A 142 2.94 12.10 6.25
C GLU A 142 4.25 11.62 6.90
N ASN A 143 5.07 10.88 6.15
CA ASN A 143 6.39 10.42 6.60
C ASN A 143 6.31 9.56 7.88
N CYS A 144 5.27 8.75 8.01
CA CYS A 144 5.00 7.97 9.21
C CYS A 144 5.30 6.48 9.00
N ASN A 145 6.11 5.89 9.88
CA ASN A 145 6.44 4.48 9.88
C ASN A 145 5.88 3.79 11.13
N THR A 146 5.26 2.62 10.95
CA THR A 146 4.72 1.84 12.07
C THR A 146 5.16 0.38 12.01
N ALA A 147 5.53 -0.17 13.17
CA ALA A 147 5.88 -1.57 13.32
C ALA A 147 5.14 -2.17 14.52
N GLY A 148 4.32 -3.20 14.28
CA GLY A 148 3.55 -3.80 15.35
C GLY A 148 2.40 -4.70 14.90
N GLN A 149 1.46 -4.93 15.82
CA GLN A 149 0.30 -5.78 15.59
C GLN A 149 -1.00 -5.01 15.74
N VAL A 150 -1.90 -5.19 14.77
CA VAL A 150 -3.31 -4.81 14.87
C VAL A 150 -4.18 -6.05 14.94
N TYR A 151 -5.16 -6.04 15.84
CA TYR A 151 -6.30 -6.93 15.85
C TYR A 151 -7.59 -6.11 15.84
N GLY A 152 -8.37 -6.17 14.74
CA GLY A 152 -9.57 -5.35 14.57
C GLY A 152 -10.69 -6.02 13.81
N GLU A 153 -11.95 -5.66 14.12
CA GLU A 153 -13.15 -6.23 13.50
C GLU A 153 -13.54 -5.49 12.21
N TYR A 154 -13.65 -4.17 12.17
CA TYR A 154 -14.07 -3.47 10.94
C TYR A 154 -13.93 -1.93 11.00
N PRO A 155 -13.20 -1.25 10.12
CA PRO A 155 -12.00 -1.66 9.41
C PRO A 155 -10.73 -1.57 10.30
N ALA A 156 -9.64 -2.21 9.90
CA ALA A 156 -8.37 -2.16 10.64
C ALA A 156 -7.13 -2.12 9.74
N GLY A 157 -6.11 -1.33 10.11
CA GLY A 157 -4.82 -1.25 9.43
C GLY A 157 -3.68 -0.75 10.32
N CYS A 158 -2.42 -1.05 10.00
CA CYS A 158 -1.31 -0.75 10.92
C CYS A 158 -0.99 0.75 11.04
N VAL A 159 -1.34 1.58 10.07
CA VAL A 159 -1.25 3.05 10.20
C VAL A 159 -2.62 3.61 10.54
N VAL A 160 -3.61 3.36 9.69
CA VAL A 160 -4.95 3.94 9.82
C VAL A 160 -6.03 2.87 9.81
N GLY A 161 -6.99 2.94 10.73
CA GLY A 161 -8.20 2.12 10.67
C GLY A 161 -9.10 2.53 9.51
N TYR A 162 -9.60 3.77 9.56
CA TYR A 162 -10.43 4.37 8.51
C TYR A 162 -9.91 5.76 8.09
N ASN A 163 -9.58 5.92 6.81
CA ASN A 163 -9.31 7.20 6.19
C ASN A 163 -10.57 7.78 5.52
N TYR A 164 -11.13 8.84 6.09
CA TYR A 164 -12.26 9.58 5.58
C TYR A 164 -11.81 10.92 5.01
N GLY A 165 -11.46 10.96 3.71
CA GLY A 165 -11.09 12.20 3.01
C GLY A 165 -9.74 12.80 3.39
N GLY A 166 -8.92 12.07 4.17
CA GLY A 166 -7.56 12.47 4.51
C GLY A 166 -6.53 12.09 3.46
N LEU A 167 -5.36 12.70 3.56
CA LEU A 167 -4.17 12.37 2.79
C LEU A 167 -3.22 11.51 3.62
N ILE A 168 -2.91 10.31 3.13
CA ILE A 168 -1.85 9.45 3.67
C ILE A 168 -0.73 9.39 2.63
N THR A 169 0.47 9.84 2.98
CA THR A 169 1.58 9.91 2.03
C THR A 169 2.93 9.60 2.64
N ASN A 170 3.79 8.90 1.90
CA ASN A 170 5.11 8.49 2.37
C ASN A 170 5.04 7.73 3.71
N CYS A 171 4.06 6.82 3.83
CA CYS A 171 3.86 6.03 5.03
C CYS A 171 4.24 4.57 4.80
N SER A 172 4.77 3.93 5.84
CA SER A 172 5.14 2.52 5.82
C SER A 172 4.62 1.75 7.03
N ALA A 173 4.28 0.48 6.82
CA ALA A 173 3.92 -0.43 7.90
C ALA A 173 4.65 -1.77 7.81
N THR A 174 5.00 -2.32 8.98
CA THR A 174 5.51 -3.68 9.14
C THR A 174 4.82 -4.39 10.31
N GLY A 175 4.78 -5.72 10.27
CA GLY A 175 4.23 -6.53 11.35
C GLY A 175 3.02 -7.35 10.93
N THR A 176 1.94 -7.33 11.72
CA THR A 176 0.77 -8.20 11.47
C THR A 176 -0.56 -7.47 11.61
N ALA A 177 -1.51 -7.79 10.73
CA ALA A 177 -2.89 -7.35 10.81
C ALA A 177 -3.81 -8.58 10.83
N ASN A 178 -4.57 -8.73 11.91
CA ASN A 178 -5.48 -9.86 12.12
C ASN A 178 -6.88 -9.36 12.44
N GLY A 179 -7.90 -10.17 12.19
CA GLY A 179 -9.26 -9.81 12.52
C GLY A 179 -10.23 -10.99 12.56
N PRO A 180 -11.32 -10.89 13.34
CA PRO A 180 -12.35 -11.92 13.48
C PRO A 180 -13.19 -12.06 12.20
N SER A 181 -14.28 -12.83 12.30
CA SER A 181 -15.09 -13.33 11.18
C SER A 181 -15.86 -12.31 10.34
N ILE A 182 -15.73 -11.00 10.53
CA ILE A 182 -16.34 -9.98 9.64
C ILE A 182 -15.32 -8.93 9.18
N SER A 183 -14.05 -9.31 9.11
CA SER A 183 -12.96 -8.35 9.05
C SER A 183 -12.76 -7.67 7.69
N THR A 184 -12.56 -6.35 7.73
CA THR A 184 -11.96 -5.57 6.63
C THR A 184 -10.58 -5.15 7.09
N LEU A 185 -9.54 -5.74 6.49
CA LEU A 185 -8.15 -5.64 6.95
C LEU A 185 -7.27 -5.13 5.82
N GLY A 186 -6.51 -4.07 6.09
CA GLY A 186 -5.39 -3.65 5.26
C GLY A 186 -4.09 -3.71 6.05
N GLY A 187 -2.96 -3.93 5.40
CA GLY A 187 -1.67 -3.81 6.09
C GLY A 187 -1.36 -2.37 6.50
N LEU A 188 -1.64 -1.39 5.63
CA LEU A 188 -1.45 0.03 5.94
C LEU A 188 -2.74 0.68 6.44
N VAL A 189 -3.83 0.53 5.68
CA VAL A 189 -5.11 1.20 5.91
C VAL A 189 -6.26 0.22 5.85
N GLY A 190 -7.13 0.19 6.85
CA GLY A 190 -8.30 -0.70 6.83
C GLY A 190 -9.29 -0.33 5.72
N GLU A 191 -9.76 0.92 5.72
CA GLU A 191 -10.67 1.46 4.70
C GLU A 191 -10.26 2.86 4.25
N ASN A 192 -10.39 3.14 2.96
CA ASN A 192 -10.18 4.45 2.35
C ASN A 192 -11.47 4.94 1.67
N SER A 193 -12.01 6.08 2.10
CA SER A 193 -13.25 6.65 1.55
C SER A 193 -13.03 7.25 0.16
N SER A 194 -14.13 7.62 -0.51
CA SER A 194 -14.12 8.09 -1.91
C SER A 194 -13.32 9.37 -2.15
N THR A 195 -13.10 10.17 -1.11
CA THR A 195 -12.27 11.39 -1.18
C THR A 195 -10.88 11.19 -0.57
N GLY A 196 -10.61 10.02 0.02
CA GLY A 196 -9.32 9.71 0.62
C GLY A 196 -8.26 9.42 -0.43
N ILE A 197 -7.04 9.89 -0.17
CA ILE A 197 -5.89 9.71 -1.05
C ILE A 197 -4.80 8.99 -0.28
N ILE A 198 -4.32 7.87 -0.82
CA ILE A 198 -3.16 7.14 -0.33
C ILE A 198 -2.12 7.16 -1.44
N ARG A 199 -0.93 7.71 -1.17
CA ARG A 199 0.14 7.73 -2.16
C ARG A 199 1.53 7.52 -1.60
N ASP A 200 2.45 7.06 -2.44
CA ASP A 200 3.86 6.91 -2.10
C ASP A 200 4.06 6.07 -0.83
N SER A 201 3.23 5.05 -0.62
CA SER A 201 3.14 4.35 0.68
C SER A 201 3.24 2.83 0.50
N SER A 202 3.77 2.15 1.51
CA SER A 202 4.07 0.71 1.42
C SER A 202 3.68 -0.09 2.67
N ALA A 203 3.43 -1.39 2.48
CA ALA A 203 3.19 -2.31 3.59
C ALA A 203 3.92 -3.65 3.42
N SER A 204 4.74 -3.99 4.41
CA SER A 204 5.32 -5.32 4.61
C SER A 204 4.66 -5.97 5.82
N VAL A 205 3.33 -6.11 5.77
CA VAL A 205 2.49 -6.60 6.86
C VAL A 205 1.91 -7.96 6.47
N SER A 206 2.04 -8.96 7.34
CA SER A 206 1.31 -10.22 7.18
C SER A 206 -0.15 -10.02 7.58
N VAL A 207 -1.07 -10.17 6.62
CA VAL A 207 -2.50 -9.93 6.83
C VAL A 207 -3.24 -11.27 6.83
N THR A 208 -3.91 -11.57 7.94
CA THR A 208 -4.68 -12.81 8.09
C THR A 208 -6.12 -12.51 8.53
N SER A 209 -7.08 -12.83 7.67
CA SER A 209 -8.51 -12.79 8.01
C SER A 209 -9.02 -14.21 8.27
N ILE A 210 -9.60 -14.45 9.45
CA ILE A 210 -10.16 -15.76 9.82
C ILE A 210 -11.64 -15.93 9.43
N GLY A 211 -12.27 -14.91 8.82
CA GLY A 211 -13.61 -14.99 8.25
C GLY A 211 -14.18 -13.63 7.84
N GLY A 212 -15.20 -13.64 6.97
CA GLY A 212 -16.02 -12.45 6.71
C GLY A 212 -16.30 -12.15 5.24
N GLN A 213 -17.15 -11.15 5.04
CA GLN A 213 -17.52 -10.60 3.72
C GLN A 213 -16.70 -9.34 3.37
N GLY A 214 -15.86 -8.87 4.30
CA GLY A 214 -15.00 -7.70 4.12
C GLY A 214 -13.79 -8.00 3.24
N GLY A 215 -13.20 -6.93 2.69
CA GLY A 215 -11.99 -7.00 1.88
C GLY A 215 -10.75 -7.23 2.74
N THR A 216 -9.88 -8.14 2.33
CA THR A 216 -8.55 -8.36 2.94
C THR A 216 -7.49 -7.99 1.91
N GLY A 217 -6.69 -6.97 2.20
CA GLY A 217 -5.61 -6.50 1.32
C GLY A 217 -4.29 -6.32 2.04
N GLY A 218 -3.17 -6.51 1.33
CA GLY A 218 -1.85 -6.30 1.92
C GLY A 218 -1.52 -4.82 2.19
N LEU A 219 -2.11 -3.89 1.44
CA LEU A 219 -2.04 -2.45 1.73
C LEU A 219 -3.38 -1.93 2.29
N ILE A 220 -4.48 -2.19 1.57
CA ILE A 220 -5.80 -1.63 1.87
C ILE A 220 -6.86 -2.73 1.92
N GLY A 221 -7.68 -2.77 2.97
CA GLY A 221 -8.80 -3.72 3.03
C GLY A 221 -9.89 -3.38 2.02
N ARG A 222 -10.45 -2.16 2.13
CA ARG A 222 -11.45 -1.62 1.21
C ARG A 222 -11.09 -0.22 0.72
N ASN A 223 -11.21 0.01 -0.59
CA ASN A 223 -10.93 1.28 -1.22
C ASN A 223 -12.13 1.81 -2.01
N TYR A 224 -12.39 3.11 -1.83
CA TYR A 224 -13.28 3.90 -2.65
C TYR A 224 -12.57 5.10 -3.30
N GLY A 225 -11.38 5.46 -2.83
CA GLY A 225 -10.65 6.66 -3.25
C GLY A 225 -9.43 6.36 -4.14
N ASN A 226 -8.45 7.25 -4.11
CA ASN A 226 -7.27 7.17 -4.98
C ASN A 226 -6.10 6.49 -4.28
N VAL A 227 -5.45 5.57 -5.01
CA VAL A 227 -4.25 4.82 -4.56
C VAL A 227 -3.18 4.96 -5.64
N ILE A 228 -2.09 5.66 -5.32
CA ILE A 228 -1.11 6.09 -6.32
C ILE A 228 0.30 5.78 -5.83
N ASN A 229 1.11 5.09 -6.63
CA ASN A 229 2.51 4.81 -6.27
C ASN A 229 2.64 4.06 -4.93
N CYS A 230 1.86 2.98 -4.76
CA CYS A 230 1.84 2.23 -3.51
C CYS A 230 2.20 0.76 -3.69
N SER A 231 2.76 0.13 -2.65
CA SER A 231 3.25 -1.24 -2.73
C SER A 231 2.89 -2.11 -1.52
N ALA A 232 2.73 -3.42 -1.75
CA ALA A 232 2.51 -4.41 -0.71
C ALA A 232 3.41 -5.64 -0.88
N TYR A 233 4.13 -6.01 0.17
CA TYR A 233 5.12 -7.10 0.15
C TYR A 233 4.75 -8.27 1.07
N GLY A 234 3.89 -8.02 2.06
CA GLY A 234 3.51 -9.03 3.05
C GLY A 234 2.50 -10.05 2.51
N GLN A 235 2.55 -11.27 3.07
CA GLN A 235 1.60 -12.33 2.73
C GLN A 235 0.17 -11.94 3.12
N VAL A 236 -0.81 -12.29 2.27
CA VAL A 236 -2.23 -12.09 2.53
C VAL A 236 -2.96 -13.43 2.52
N SER A 237 -3.57 -13.79 3.65
CA SER A 237 -4.30 -15.04 3.81
C SER A 237 -5.74 -14.78 4.26
N GLY A 238 -6.70 -15.03 3.36
CA GLY A 238 -8.12 -15.10 3.70
C GLY A 238 -8.51 -16.51 4.15
N SER A 239 -9.58 -16.63 4.92
CA SER A 239 -10.08 -17.94 5.36
C SER A 239 -10.86 -18.68 4.26
N THR A 240 -11.24 -19.93 4.55
CA THR A 240 -12.15 -20.74 3.71
C THR A 240 -13.60 -20.20 3.68
N THR A 241 -13.88 -19.08 4.34
CA THR A 241 -15.15 -18.37 4.29
C THR A 241 -14.99 -16.91 3.86
N VAL A 242 -13.77 -16.44 3.57
CA VAL A 242 -13.51 -15.09 3.05
C VAL A 242 -13.57 -15.08 1.54
N TYR A 243 -14.29 -14.10 0.99
CA TYR A 243 -14.60 -14.02 -0.43
C TYR A 243 -13.92 -12.85 -1.14
N LYS A 244 -12.95 -12.12 -0.55
CA LYS A 244 -12.35 -10.93 -1.21
C LYS A 244 -10.92 -10.70 -0.74
N VAL A 245 -9.94 -11.20 -1.49
CA VAL A 245 -8.53 -11.16 -1.09
C VAL A 245 -7.67 -10.61 -2.21
N GLY A 246 -6.93 -9.54 -1.94
CA GLY A 246 -5.97 -8.95 -2.87
C GLY A 246 -4.59 -8.79 -2.23
N GLY A 247 -3.52 -8.88 -3.00
CA GLY A 247 -2.18 -8.58 -2.47
C GLY A 247 -2.01 -7.10 -2.12
N LEU A 248 -2.61 -6.18 -2.88
CA LEU A 248 -2.65 -4.75 -2.57
C LEU A 248 -3.97 -4.36 -1.92
N ILE A 249 -5.10 -4.60 -2.61
CA ILE A 249 -6.44 -4.14 -2.21
C ILE A 249 -7.41 -5.33 -2.16
N GLY A 250 -8.09 -5.53 -1.03
CA GLY A 250 -9.12 -6.57 -0.94
C GLY A 250 -10.32 -6.28 -1.85
N GLU A 251 -10.88 -5.08 -1.73
CA GLU A 251 -12.08 -4.64 -2.46
C GLU A 251 -11.94 -3.18 -2.92
N ASN A 252 -12.01 -2.94 -4.24
CA ASN A 252 -12.04 -1.61 -4.85
C ASN A 252 -13.43 -1.33 -5.44
N TYR A 253 -14.29 -0.61 -4.69
CA TYR A 253 -15.75 -0.61 -4.88
C TYR A 253 -16.34 0.66 -5.51
N ASP A 254 -15.53 1.68 -5.77
CA ASP A 254 -16.01 2.90 -6.44
C ASP A 254 -15.58 2.93 -7.90
N SER A 255 -16.51 3.26 -8.80
CA SER A 255 -16.22 3.50 -10.21
C SER A 255 -15.32 4.72 -10.45
N SER A 256 -15.21 5.62 -9.49
CA SER A 256 -14.30 6.77 -9.52
C SER A 256 -12.94 6.48 -8.87
N ALA A 257 -12.78 5.33 -8.20
CA ALA A 257 -11.51 4.95 -7.59
C ALA A 257 -10.45 4.72 -8.67
N ILE A 258 -9.26 5.29 -8.42
CA ILE A 258 -8.11 5.21 -9.31
C ILE A 258 -6.99 4.45 -8.59
N VAL A 259 -6.48 3.38 -9.20
CA VAL A 259 -5.31 2.63 -8.73
C VAL A 259 -4.22 2.70 -9.80
N VAL A 260 -3.13 3.42 -9.51
CA VAL A 260 -2.12 3.78 -10.52
C VAL A 260 -0.71 3.57 -9.98
N ARG A 261 0.20 2.99 -10.77
CA ARG A 261 1.61 2.76 -10.38
C ARG A 261 1.74 1.95 -9.09
N CYS A 262 0.87 0.96 -8.91
CA CYS A 262 0.84 0.16 -7.69
C CYS A 262 1.24 -1.28 -7.94
N HIS A 263 1.83 -1.93 -6.93
CA HIS A 263 2.23 -3.33 -7.07
C HIS A 263 2.12 -4.16 -5.80
N ALA A 264 2.01 -5.48 -5.96
CA ALA A 264 1.99 -6.42 -4.86
C ALA A 264 2.82 -7.66 -5.14
N THR A 265 3.66 -8.05 -4.17
CA THR A 265 4.58 -9.19 -4.28
C THR A 265 4.40 -10.28 -3.24
N GLY A 266 3.64 -10.00 -2.19
CA GLY A 266 3.28 -11.00 -1.20
C GLY A 266 2.43 -12.13 -1.78
N ALA A 267 2.63 -13.35 -1.30
CA ALA A 267 1.77 -14.47 -1.67
C ALA A 267 0.33 -14.21 -1.17
N VAL A 268 -0.66 -14.55 -2.00
CA VAL A 268 -2.08 -14.33 -1.72
C VAL A 268 -2.79 -15.68 -1.68
N SER A 269 -3.59 -15.93 -0.65
CA SER A 269 -4.45 -17.12 -0.59
C SER A 269 -5.86 -16.81 -0.10
N GLY A 270 -6.86 -17.48 -0.67
CA GLY A 270 -8.26 -17.27 -0.30
C GLY A 270 -9.22 -18.23 -1.01
N LYS A 271 -10.52 -18.14 -0.68
CA LYS A 271 -11.54 -19.02 -1.29
C LYS A 271 -12.03 -18.52 -2.64
N SER A 272 -12.54 -17.29 -2.74
CA SER A 272 -13.05 -16.75 -4.00
C SER A 272 -12.67 -15.28 -4.13
N TYR A 273 -12.73 -14.76 -5.36
CA TYR A 273 -12.38 -13.38 -5.68
C TYR A 273 -10.98 -13.03 -5.16
N VAL A 274 -10.02 -13.84 -5.61
CA VAL A 274 -8.61 -13.74 -5.19
C VAL A 274 -7.80 -13.17 -6.35
N GLY A 275 -7.16 -12.03 -6.12
CA GLY A 275 -6.25 -11.40 -7.08
C GLY A 275 -4.88 -11.18 -6.47
N GLY A 276 -3.81 -11.30 -7.27
CA GLY A 276 -2.47 -10.94 -6.79
C GLY A 276 -2.35 -9.44 -6.47
N LEU A 277 -3.07 -8.57 -7.18
CA LEU A 277 -3.16 -7.14 -6.85
C LEU A 277 -4.48 -6.82 -6.14
N ILE A 278 -5.62 -7.11 -6.78
CA ILE A 278 -6.94 -6.71 -6.28
C ILE A 278 -7.90 -7.91 -6.28
N GLY A 279 -8.57 -8.18 -5.16
CA GLY A 279 -9.58 -9.24 -5.10
C GLY A 279 -10.78 -8.93 -6.00
N ILE A 280 -11.46 -7.82 -5.70
CA ILE A 280 -12.62 -7.31 -6.46
C ILE A 280 -12.35 -5.88 -6.94
N ASN A 281 -12.57 -5.60 -8.23
CA ASN A 281 -12.36 -4.29 -8.84
C ASN A 281 -13.60 -3.76 -9.60
N SER A 282 -13.97 -2.52 -9.29
CA SER A 282 -14.90 -1.69 -10.07
C SER A 282 -14.30 -0.39 -10.60
N GLY A 283 -13.14 0.03 -10.09
CA GLY A 283 -12.46 1.27 -10.46
C GLY A 283 -11.48 1.11 -11.61
N PHE A 284 -10.73 2.18 -11.88
CA PHE A 284 -9.67 2.21 -12.89
C PHE A 284 -8.37 1.62 -12.34
N ILE A 285 -7.70 0.80 -13.15
CA ILE A 285 -6.36 0.28 -12.86
C ILE A 285 -5.43 0.66 -14.03
N SER A 286 -4.27 1.23 -13.72
CA SER A 286 -3.26 1.56 -14.72
C SER A 286 -1.84 1.43 -14.19
N MET A 287 -0.92 0.95 -15.03
CA MET A 287 0.50 0.85 -14.65
C MET A 287 0.67 0.06 -13.35
N CYS A 288 -0.04 -1.06 -13.20
CA CYS A 288 0.01 -1.87 -11.99
C CYS A 288 0.45 -3.31 -12.28
N PHE A 289 1.11 -3.95 -11.31
CA PHE A 289 1.53 -5.34 -11.47
C PHE A 289 1.45 -6.19 -10.20
N ALA A 290 1.40 -7.51 -10.40
CA ALA A 290 1.51 -8.49 -9.34
C ALA A 290 2.42 -9.66 -9.72
N ASP A 291 3.38 -10.00 -8.85
CA ASP A 291 4.33 -11.11 -9.04
C ASP A 291 4.22 -12.18 -7.94
N GLY A 292 3.47 -11.92 -6.88
CA GLY A 292 3.20 -12.87 -5.80
C GLY A 292 2.37 -14.08 -6.26
N MET A 293 2.65 -15.25 -5.69
CA MET A 293 1.87 -16.47 -5.95
C MET A 293 0.42 -16.31 -5.47
N VAL A 294 -0.55 -16.69 -6.30
CA VAL A 294 -1.98 -16.66 -5.99
C VAL A 294 -2.51 -18.09 -5.80
N THR A 295 -3.07 -18.37 -4.62
CA THR A 295 -3.64 -19.68 -4.28
C THR A 295 -5.14 -19.60 -4.01
N GLY A 296 -5.95 -20.23 -4.85
CA GLY A 296 -7.38 -20.43 -4.61
C GLY A 296 -7.65 -21.75 -3.88
N TYR A 297 -8.45 -21.73 -2.82
CA TYR A 297 -8.85 -22.94 -2.10
C TYR A 297 -9.83 -23.82 -2.91
N SER A 298 -10.18 -25.00 -2.37
CA SER A 298 -11.15 -25.90 -3.02
C SER A 298 -12.54 -25.26 -3.15
N SER A 299 -13.21 -25.53 -4.26
CA SER A 299 -14.49 -24.93 -4.64
C SER A 299 -14.43 -23.40 -4.70
N SER A 300 -13.32 -22.90 -5.24
CA SER A 300 -13.07 -21.47 -5.47
C SER A 300 -13.78 -20.96 -6.71
N THR A 301 -13.95 -19.64 -6.78
CA THR A 301 -14.43 -18.94 -7.97
C THR A 301 -13.67 -17.64 -8.15
N TYR A 302 -13.36 -17.28 -9.40
CA TYR A 302 -12.77 -15.99 -9.76
C TYR A 302 -11.38 -15.78 -9.15
N ILE A 303 -10.40 -16.46 -9.73
CA ILE A 303 -9.01 -16.40 -9.29
C ILE A 303 -8.17 -15.83 -10.43
N GLY A 304 -7.45 -14.74 -10.18
CA GLY A 304 -6.62 -14.06 -11.18
C GLY A 304 -5.24 -13.69 -10.65
N GLY A 305 -4.24 -13.67 -11.53
CA GLY A 305 -2.90 -13.21 -11.16
C GLY A 305 -2.86 -11.72 -10.78
N LEU A 306 -3.63 -10.87 -11.45
CA LEU A 306 -3.78 -9.45 -11.14
C LEU A 306 -5.09 -9.18 -10.39
N VAL A 307 -6.22 -9.54 -10.99
CA VAL A 307 -7.57 -9.25 -10.47
C VAL A 307 -8.41 -10.51 -10.37
N GLY A 308 -9.06 -10.75 -9.23
CA GLY A 308 -10.01 -11.85 -9.09
C GLY A 308 -11.27 -11.64 -9.93
N ASP A 309 -12.00 -10.57 -9.62
CA ASP A 309 -13.25 -10.18 -10.30
C ASP A 309 -13.24 -8.71 -10.68
N HIS A 310 -13.35 -8.45 -11.98
CA HIS A 310 -13.58 -7.12 -12.53
C HIS A 310 -15.02 -6.98 -13.01
N TYR A 311 -15.84 -6.27 -12.22
CA TYR A 311 -17.27 -6.12 -12.49
C TYR A 311 -17.69 -4.69 -12.84
N GLY A 312 -16.74 -3.75 -12.86
CA GLY A 312 -16.99 -2.36 -13.28
C GLY A 312 -17.06 -2.22 -14.81
N ASN A 313 -17.50 -1.03 -15.27
CA ASN A 313 -17.37 -0.63 -16.68
C ASN A 313 -16.07 0.11 -16.97
N ASN A 314 -15.22 0.28 -15.95
CA ASN A 314 -13.94 0.97 -16.06
C ASN A 314 -12.87 0.10 -16.71
N ASN A 315 -11.72 0.69 -16.98
CA ASN A 315 -10.66 0.05 -17.73
C ASN A 315 -9.53 -0.44 -16.82
N ILE A 316 -8.90 -1.53 -17.24
CA ILE A 316 -7.62 -2.01 -16.74
C ILE A 316 -6.65 -1.90 -17.90
N PHE A 317 -5.60 -1.09 -17.76
CA PHE A 317 -4.64 -0.88 -18.83
C PHE A 317 -3.21 -0.81 -18.36
N ASP A 318 -2.27 -1.09 -19.26
CA ASP A 318 -0.83 -1.07 -19.01
C ASP A 318 -0.43 -1.84 -17.74
N SER A 319 -0.87 -3.10 -17.65
CA SER A 319 -0.84 -3.86 -16.39
C SER A 319 -0.50 -5.33 -16.59
N TYR A 320 0.17 -5.94 -15.63
CA TYR A 320 0.62 -7.32 -15.83
C TYR A 320 0.68 -8.19 -14.57
N ALA A 321 0.66 -9.51 -14.77
CA ALA A 321 0.87 -10.47 -13.70
C ALA A 321 1.86 -11.59 -14.08
N THR A 322 2.82 -11.85 -13.19
CA THR A 322 3.85 -12.89 -13.39
C THR A 322 3.80 -14.01 -12.35
N GLY A 323 3.09 -13.78 -11.23
CA GLY A 323 2.93 -14.76 -10.17
C GLY A 323 2.18 -16.01 -10.63
N ALA A 324 2.59 -17.18 -10.13
CA ALA A 324 1.89 -18.43 -10.41
C ALA A 324 0.48 -18.43 -9.80
N VAL A 325 -0.50 -18.94 -10.54
CA VAL A 325 -1.89 -19.10 -10.10
C VAL A 325 -2.19 -20.58 -9.92
N SER A 326 -2.44 -20.99 -8.68
CA SER A 326 -2.77 -22.37 -8.35
C SER A 326 -4.11 -22.46 -7.64
N VAL A 327 -4.99 -23.33 -8.11
CA VAL A 327 -6.25 -23.63 -7.41
C VAL A 327 -6.29 -25.09 -6.96
N GLY A 328 -7.03 -25.34 -5.87
CA GLY A 328 -7.22 -26.68 -5.29
C GLY A 328 -7.99 -27.66 -6.19
N THR A 329 -8.88 -28.45 -5.61
CA THR A 329 -9.52 -29.58 -6.32
C THR A 329 -10.50 -29.15 -7.43
N THR A 330 -11.23 -28.06 -7.19
CA THR A 330 -12.33 -27.57 -8.02
C THR A 330 -12.32 -26.04 -8.00
N SER A 331 -12.48 -25.43 -9.17
CA SER A 331 -12.61 -23.99 -9.33
C SER A 331 -13.41 -23.63 -10.59
N ASN A 332 -13.90 -22.41 -10.64
CA ASN A 332 -14.50 -21.80 -11.82
C ASN A 332 -13.84 -20.46 -12.13
N ASN A 333 -13.45 -20.27 -13.39
CA ASN A 333 -12.90 -19.02 -13.93
C ASN A 333 -11.57 -18.65 -13.25
N VAL A 334 -10.50 -19.25 -13.77
CA VAL A 334 -9.13 -19.00 -13.35
C VAL A 334 -8.37 -18.44 -14.54
N GLY A 335 -7.80 -17.25 -14.38
CA GLY A 335 -6.99 -16.60 -15.40
C GLY A 335 -5.59 -16.26 -14.87
N GLY A 336 -4.58 -16.34 -15.74
CA GLY A 336 -3.24 -15.86 -15.39
C GLY A 336 -3.19 -14.36 -15.10
N LEU A 337 -4.11 -13.56 -15.67
CA LEU A 337 -4.26 -12.14 -15.36
C LEU A 337 -5.55 -11.86 -14.56
N ILE A 338 -6.71 -12.26 -15.08
CA ILE A 338 -8.01 -11.92 -14.49
C ILE A 338 -8.88 -13.16 -14.37
N GLY A 339 -9.48 -13.39 -13.20
CA GLY A 339 -10.43 -14.49 -13.01
C GLY A 339 -11.69 -14.30 -13.85
N VAL A 340 -12.37 -13.17 -13.67
CA VAL A 340 -13.57 -12.80 -14.45
C VAL A 340 -13.56 -11.32 -14.83
N VAL A 341 -13.96 -11.04 -16.07
CA VAL A 341 -14.32 -9.71 -16.57
C VAL A 341 -15.80 -9.74 -16.88
N VAL A 342 -16.62 -8.98 -16.16
CA VAL A 342 -18.06 -8.86 -16.43
C VAL A 342 -18.32 -7.84 -17.55
N SER A 343 -17.61 -6.72 -17.51
CA SER A 343 -17.70 -5.58 -18.43
C SER A 343 -16.40 -4.77 -18.40
N GLY A 344 -16.33 -3.67 -19.16
CA GLY A 344 -15.14 -2.81 -19.24
C GLY A 344 -14.16 -3.23 -20.33
N THR A 345 -13.02 -2.54 -20.37
CA THR A 345 -11.95 -2.76 -21.35
C THR A 345 -10.66 -3.17 -20.65
N ILE A 346 -10.04 -4.24 -21.16
CA ILE A 346 -8.70 -4.69 -20.78
C ILE A 346 -7.77 -4.42 -21.96
N ASP A 347 -6.77 -3.57 -21.76
CA ASP A 347 -5.94 -3.05 -22.85
C ASP A 347 -4.46 -3.03 -22.47
N ASN A 348 -3.55 -3.32 -23.40
CA ASN A 348 -2.11 -3.34 -23.13
C ASN A 348 -1.69 -4.10 -21.86
N CYS A 349 -2.30 -5.27 -21.63
CA CYS A 349 -2.04 -6.07 -20.44
C CYS A 349 -1.39 -7.41 -20.78
N TYR A 350 -0.64 -8.00 -19.85
CA TYR A 350 -0.11 -9.34 -20.09
C TYR A 350 0.04 -10.25 -18.85
N SER A 351 0.03 -11.57 -19.07
CA SER A 351 0.35 -12.56 -18.04
C SER A 351 1.40 -13.58 -18.48
N THR A 352 2.25 -13.99 -17.53
CA THR A 352 3.27 -15.03 -17.75
C THR A 352 3.30 -16.13 -16.70
N GLY A 353 2.58 -15.96 -15.58
CA GLY A 353 2.58 -16.93 -14.49
C GLY A 353 1.99 -18.29 -14.88
N LEU A 354 2.55 -19.37 -14.34
CA LEU A 354 2.02 -20.72 -14.47
C LEU A 354 0.59 -20.79 -13.93
N VAL A 355 -0.33 -21.38 -14.69
CA VAL A 355 -1.72 -21.59 -14.25
C VAL A 355 -1.98 -23.08 -14.05
N THR A 356 -2.26 -23.50 -12.81
CA THR A 356 -2.57 -24.89 -12.46
C THR A 356 -3.89 -25.02 -11.72
N ALA A 357 -4.67 -26.04 -12.08
CA ALA A 357 -5.95 -26.31 -11.46
C ALA A 357 -6.20 -27.81 -11.29
N GLY A 358 -6.94 -28.19 -10.24
CA GLY A 358 -7.41 -29.56 -10.05
C GLY A 358 -8.39 -30.01 -11.15
N SER A 359 -8.45 -31.33 -11.38
CA SER A 359 -9.16 -31.96 -12.50
C SER A 359 -10.68 -31.71 -12.55
N GLY A 360 -11.29 -31.24 -11.46
CA GLY A 360 -12.70 -30.86 -11.43
C GLY A 360 -12.97 -29.39 -11.75
N SER A 361 -11.96 -28.63 -12.18
CA SER A 361 -12.08 -27.20 -12.46
C SER A 361 -12.42 -26.94 -13.93
N TYR A 362 -13.05 -25.80 -14.20
CA TYR A 362 -13.47 -25.37 -15.53
C TYR A 362 -13.12 -23.89 -15.76
N ASN A 363 -12.96 -23.51 -17.03
CA ASN A 363 -12.50 -22.19 -17.46
C ASN A 363 -11.14 -21.81 -16.85
N ILE A 364 -10.13 -22.62 -17.15
CA ILE A 364 -8.74 -22.43 -16.71
C ILE A 364 -7.92 -21.96 -17.89
N TYR A 365 -7.43 -20.72 -17.82
CA TYR A 365 -6.96 -19.99 -18.99
C TYR A 365 -5.72 -19.15 -18.74
N GLY A 366 -4.97 -18.90 -19.80
CA GLY A 366 -3.67 -18.22 -19.73
C GLY A 366 -3.76 -16.75 -19.31
N MET A 367 -4.83 -16.05 -19.70
CA MET A 367 -5.04 -14.62 -19.37
C MET A 367 -6.34 -14.40 -18.59
N ILE A 368 -7.49 -14.74 -19.17
CA ILE A 368 -8.81 -14.42 -18.61
C ILE A 368 -9.65 -15.69 -18.46
N GLY A 369 -10.14 -15.94 -17.24
CA GLY A 369 -11.02 -17.07 -16.93
C GLY A 369 -12.38 -16.98 -17.61
N TYR A 370 -13.09 -15.86 -17.46
CA TYR A 370 -14.32 -15.56 -18.20
C TYR A 370 -14.32 -14.11 -18.66
N ASN A 371 -14.77 -13.87 -19.89
CA ASN A 371 -14.81 -12.53 -20.47
C ASN A 371 -16.22 -12.16 -20.98
N GLY A 372 -16.81 -11.13 -20.38
CA GLY A 372 -17.98 -10.40 -20.87
C GLY A 372 -17.66 -8.98 -21.38
N GLY A 373 -16.40 -8.55 -21.30
CA GLY A 373 -15.93 -7.23 -21.72
C GLY A 373 -15.14 -7.25 -23.04
N THR A 374 -14.43 -6.15 -23.30
CA THR A 374 -13.54 -5.99 -24.45
C THR A 374 -12.09 -6.20 -24.04
N VAL A 375 -11.33 -6.95 -24.84
CA VAL A 375 -9.91 -7.20 -24.59
C VAL A 375 -9.15 -6.89 -25.86
N THR A 376 -8.25 -5.90 -25.80
CA THR A 376 -7.47 -5.38 -26.92
C THR A 376 -5.99 -5.40 -26.55
N ASP A 377 -5.14 -5.60 -27.57
CA ASP A 377 -3.68 -5.44 -27.48
C ASP A 377 -3.02 -6.07 -26.25
N SER A 378 -3.57 -7.20 -25.81
CA SER A 378 -3.20 -7.87 -24.57
C SER A 378 -2.82 -9.32 -24.80
N PHE A 379 -1.84 -9.82 -24.05
CA PHE A 379 -1.14 -11.06 -24.36
C PHE A 379 -1.01 -12.01 -23.17
N TRP A 380 -0.82 -13.29 -23.44
CA TRP A 380 -0.28 -14.21 -22.44
C TRP A 380 0.79 -15.12 -23.04
N ASP A 381 1.74 -15.54 -22.20
CA ASP A 381 2.74 -16.53 -22.60
C ASP A 381 2.15 -17.95 -22.49
N LYS A 382 1.93 -18.61 -23.63
CA LYS A 382 1.38 -19.97 -23.72
C LYS A 382 2.29 -21.03 -23.11
N ASN A 383 3.61 -20.82 -23.14
CA ASN A 383 4.58 -21.80 -22.69
C ASN A 383 4.71 -21.75 -21.17
N THR A 384 4.88 -20.55 -20.59
CA THR A 384 5.08 -20.41 -19.13
C THR A 384 3.78 -20.56 -18.35
N SER A 385 2.65 -20.10 -18.91
CA SER A 385 1.34 -20.34 -18.30
C SER A 385 0.91 -21.80 -18.36
N ASN A 386 1.49 -22.59 -19.28
CA ASN A 386 1.04 -23.92 -19.66
C ASN A 386 -0.41 -23.96 -20.14
N GLN A 387 -0.90 -22.86 -20.74
CA GLN A 387 -2.26 -22.72 -21.25
C GLN A 387 -2.27 -22.39 -22.75
N GLN A 388 -3.00 -23.19 -23.52
CA GLN A 388 -3.14 -23.00 -24.97
C GLN A 388 -4.25 -22.01 -25.36
N THR A 389 -5.16 -21.71 -24.43
CA THR A 389 -6.37 -20.92 -24.69
C THR A 389 -6.61 -19.87 -23.60
N SER A 390 -7.44 -18.88 -23.94
CA SER A 390 -7.93 -17.86 -23.02
C SER A 390 -9.31 -17.37 -23.46
N SER A 391 -10.13 -16.86 -22.54
CA SER A 391 -11.41 -16.21 -22.88
C SER A 391 -11.24 -14.82 -23.54
N GLY A 392 -10.01 -14.28 -23.53
CA GLY A 392 -9.67 -13.00 -24.15
C GLY A 392 -8.15 -12.82 -24.27
N GLY A 393 -7.75 -11.87 -25.11
CA GLY A 393 -6.34 -11.59 -25.44
C GLY A 393 -5.80 -12.47 -26.58
N THR A 394 -4.50 -12.36 -26.84
CA THR A 394 -3.78 -13.16 -27.84
C THR A 394 -2.63 -13.95 -27.24
N GLY A 395 -2.63 -15.27 -27.43
CA GLY A 395 -1.59 -16.15 -26.90
C GLY A 395 -0.31 -16.11 -27.72
N LYS A 396 0.80 -15.78 -27.08
CA LYS A 396 2.14 -15.68 -27.66
C LYS A 396 3.06 -16.74 -27.05
N THR A 397 4.07 -17.15 -27.80
CA THR A 397 5.16 -17.98 -27.26
C THR A 397 6.09 -17.13 -26.40
N THR A 398 6.90 -17.76 -25.55
CA THR A 398 7.94 -17.04 -24.78
C THR A 398 8.89 -16.23 -25.65
N ALA A 399 9.26 -16.74 -26.83
CA ALA A 399 10.11 -16.01 -27.75
C ALA A 399 9.42 -14.72 -28.24
N GLU A 400 8.15 -14.81 -28.64
CA GLU A 400 7.35 -13.64 -29.05
C GLU A 400 7.13 -12.66 -27.89
N MET A 401 6.85 -13.15 -26.67
CA MET A 401 6.65 -12.33 -25.47
C MET A 401 7.92 -11.62 -24.99
N LYS A 402 9.09 -12.05 -25.50
CA LYS A 402 10.38 -11.39 -25.27
C LYS A 402 10.89 -10.65 -26.52
N THR A 403 10.02 -10.40 -27.49
CA THR A 403 10.37 -9.68 -28.73
C THR A 403 9.65 -8.34 -28.76
N CYS A 404 10.40 -7.23 -28.89
CA CYS A 404 9.87 -5.87 -28.75
C CYS A 404 8.85 -5.53 -29.85
N ALA A 405 9.10 -6.03 -31.06
CA ALA A 405 8.20 -5.89 -32.20
C ALA A 405 6.80 -6.51 -31.94
N THR A 406 6.66 -7.47 -31.02
CA THR A 406 5.36 -8.04 -30.66
C THR A 406 4.44 -7.01 -30.05
N PHE A 407 4.98 -6.11 -29.22
CA PHE A 407 4.20 -5.13 -28.44
C PHE A 407 4.07 -3.80 -29.19
N THR A 408 5.15 -3.31 -29.80
CA THR A 408 5.12 -2.07 -30.60
C THR A 408 4.19 -2.21 -31.83
N ALA A 409 4.11 -3.38 -32.45
CA ALA A 409 3.14 -3.64 -33.52
C ALA A 409 1.67 -3.61 -33.05
N ALA A 410 1.44 -3.80 -31.75
CA ALA A 410 0.13 -3.65 -31.10
C ALA A 410 -0.08 -2.25 -30.52
N GLY A 411 0.86 -1.33 -30.74
CA GLY A 411 0.73 0.08 -30.33
C GLY A 411 1.16 0.39 -28.90
N TRP A 412 1.89 -0.50 -28.21
CA TRP A 412 2.40 -0.23 -26.85
C TRP A 412 3.52 0.81 -26.86
N ASP A 413 3.45 1.79 -25.95
CA ASP A 413 4.40 2.92 -25.84
C ASP A 413 5.69 2.50 -25.09
N PHE A 414 6.75 2.19 -25.85
CA PHE A 414 8.07 1.77 -25.33
C PHE A 414 9.10 2.90 -25.36
N CYS A 415 10.05 2.87 -24.42
CA CYS A 415 11.20 3.79 -24.42
C CYS A 415 11.94 3.83 -25.77
N ASN A 416 12.19 5.04 -26.27
CA ASN A 416 12.88 5.33 -27.54
C ASN A 416 12.07 5.06 -28.81
N GLU A 417 10.75 4.99 -28.71
CA GLU A 417 9.87 5.11 -29.86
C GLU A 417 9.06 6.42 -29.79
N THR A 418 8.48 6.88 -30.89
CA THR A 418 7.71 8.15 -30.91
C THR A 418 6.39 8.02 -31.65
N THR A 419 6.03 6.80 -32.06
CA THR A 419 4.93 6.54 -32.99
C THR A 419 3.58 6.62 -32.29
N ASN A 420 3.53 6.29 -31.01
CA ASN A 420 2.30 6.18 -30.20
C ASN A 420 2.31 7.04 -28.93
N GLY A 421 3.35 7.83 -28.70
CA GLY A 421 3.46 8.67 -27.50
C GLY A 421 4.88 9.16 -27.28
N THR A 422 5.05 9.92 -26.21
CA THR A 422 6.36 10.27 -25.62
C THR A 422 6.37 9.97 -24.13
N ASN A 423 5.38 9.22 -23.63
CA ASN A 423 5.23 8.95 -22.21
C ASN A 423 6.06 7.74 -21.78
N ASP A 424 6.54 6.93 -22.75
CA ASP A 424 7.52 5.86 -22.55
C ASP A 424 7.14 4.97 -21.37
N LEU A 425 5.99 4.31 -21.49
CA LEU A 425 5.35 3.56 -20.40
C LEU A 425 6.04 2.22 -20.12
N TRP A 426 6.57 1.59 -21.16
CA TRP A 426 7.16 0.26 -21.12
C TRP A 426 8.66 0.28 -21.43
N ARG A 427 9.41 -0.59 -20.76
CA ARG A 427 10.82 -0.88 -21.01
C ARG A 427 11.00 -2.37 -21.21
N MET A 428 11.93 -2.74 -22.08
CA MET A 428 12.41 -4.11 -22.21
C MET A 428 13.86 -4.06 -22.66
N CYS A 429 14.61 -5.11 -22.35
CA CYS A 429 15.95 -5.27 -22.88
C CYS A 429 15.86 -5.69 -24.36
N GLY A 430 17.02 -5.94 -24.98
CA GLY A 430 17.05 -6.49 -26.33
C GLY A 430 16.23 -7.78 -26.47
N ASP A 431 15.82 -8.08 -27.70
CA ASP A 431 14.99 -9.25 -28.00
C ASP A 431 15.57 -10.55 -27.41
N GLY A 432 14.69 -11.35 -26.77
CA GLY A 432 15.00 -12.67 -26.20
C GLY A 432 15.46 -12.65 -24.75
N VAL A 433 15.68 -11.48 -24.14
CA VAL A 433 16.22 -11.36 -22.78
C VAL A 433 15.11 -11.48 -21.72
N ASN A 434 14.31 -10.42 -21.54
CA ASN A 434 13.26 -10.32 -20.53
C ASN A 434 11.89 -9.98 -21.14
N TYR A 435 10.87 -10.03 -20.30
CA TYR A 435 9.53 -9.51 -20.64
C TYR A 435 9.51 -7.98 -20.47
N PRO A 436 8.54 -7.28 -21.08
CA PRO A 436 8.32 -5.88 -20.79
C PRO A 436 8.14 -5.61 -19.30
N ARG A 437 8.58 -4.45 -18.83
CA ARG A 437 8.41 -3.92 -17.48
C ARG A 437 7.91 -2.50 -17.58
N LEU A 438 7.17 -2.05 -16.59
CA LEU A 438 6.70 -0.66 -16.54
C LEU A 438 7.89 0.24 -16.20
N ASN A 439 8.01 1.36 -16.89
CA ASN A 439 9.17 2.25 -16.77
C ASN A 439 9.36 2.81 -15.35
N PHE A 440 8.28 2.97 -14.56
CA PHE A 440 8.38 3.43 -13.17
C PHE A 440 8.98 2.37 -12.22
N GLU A 441 9.12 1.11 -12.64
CA GLU A 441 9.81 0.07 -11.87
C GLU A 441 11.32 0.26 -11.83
N SER A 442 11.87 1.06 -12.75
CA SER A 442 13.31 1.23 -12.89
C SER A 442 13.93 1.83 -11.64
N LEU A 443 15.00 1.17 -11.18
CA LEU A 443 15.78 1.62 -10.04
C LEU A 443 16.61 2.84 -10.43
N VAL A 444 16.95 3.67 -9.44
CA VAL A 444 17.94 4.72 -9.65
C VAL A 444 19.25 4.06 -10.05
N GLY A 445 19.77 4.39 -11.24
CA GLY A 445 20.96 3.76 -11.80
C GLY A 445 20.70 2.68 -12.85
N ASP A 446 19.45 2.22 -13.04
CA ASP A 446 19.07 1.29 -14.11
C ASP A 446 18.69 2.09 -15.37
N PHE A 447 19.65 2.20 -16.28
CA PHE A 447 19.56 3.03 -17.48
C PHE A 447 19.42 2.21 -18.76
N ALA A 448 19.97 0.99 -18.80
CA ALA A 448 20.10 0.23 -20.02
C ALA A 448 18.98 -0.81 -20.19
N CYS A 449 18.79 -1.66 -19.19
CA CYS A 449 17.95 -2.86 -19.24
C CYS A 449 17.21 -2.98 -17.91
N PRO A 450 15.86 -3.15 -17.89
CA PRO A 450 15.12 -3.28 -16.63
C PRO A 450 15.34 -4.66 -15.98
N ASP A 451 16.59 -4.95 -15.61
CA ASP A 451 17.05 -6.15 -14.95
C ASP A 451 17.87 -5.88 -13.68
N GLY A 452 18.05 -4.62 -13.29
CA GLY A 452 18.76 -4.19 -12.09
C GLY A 452 19.82 -3.15 -12.39
N VAL A 453 20.64 -2.80 -11.40
CA VAL A 453 21.76 -1.85 -11.57
C VAL A 453 23.06 -2.64 -11.69
N GLY A 454 23.51 -2.84 -12.92
CA GLY A 454 24.60 -3.75 -13.25
C GLY A 454 25.69 -3.17 -14.14
N ILE A 455 26.53 -4.07 -14.64
CA ILE A 455 27.69 -3.71 -15.47
C ILE A 455 27.29 -3.03 -16.79
N GLU A 456 26.11 -3.36 -17.31
CA GLU A 456 25.56 -2.73 -18.51
C GLU A 456 25.23 -1.25 -18.24
N ASP A 457 24.65 -0.94 -17.08
CA ASP A 457 24.37 0.43 -16.66
C ASP A 457 25.63 1.21 -16.33
N LEU A 458 26.65 0.57 -15.74
CA LEU A 458 27.96 1.20 -15.57
C LEU A 458 28.55 1.55 -16.95
N GLY A 459 28.39 0.68 -17.94
CA GLY A 459 28.78 0.94 -19.32
C GLY A 459 28.04 2.15 -19.91
N ALA A 460 26.71 2.21 -19.72
CA ALA A 460 25.88 3.34 -20.14
C ALA A 460 26.33 4.64 -19.46
N PHE A 461 26.53 4.61 -18.14
CA PHE A 461 27.02 5.73 -17.33
C PHE A 461 28.38 6.24 -17.85
N CYS A 462 29.34 5.33 -18.04
CA CYS A 462 30.68 5.67 -18.55
C CYS A 462 30.64 6.29 -19.94
N SER A 463 29.68 5.91 -20.79
CA SER A 463 29.53 6.47 -22.14
C SER A 463 29.16 7.97 -22.16
N LYS A 464 28.65 8.49 -21.03
CA LYS A 464 28.26 9.89 -20.86
C LYS A 464 29.15 10.65 -19.87
N TRP A 465 30.21 10.04 -19.37
CA TRP A 465 31.09 10.64 -18.37
C TRP A 465 31.60 12.02 -18.80
N LEU A 466 31.44 13.03 -17.93
CA LEU A 466 31.80 14.44 -18.14
C LEU A 466 31.05 15.14 -19.28
N MET A 467 29.92 14.59 -19.74
CA MET A 467 29.01 15.33 -20.63
C MET A 467 28.35 16.48 -19.86
N MET A 468 28.35 17.69 -20.43
CA MET A 468 27.95 18.94 -19.73
C MET A 468 26.68 19.59 -20.29
N ASP A 469 25.99 18.91 -21.21
CA ASP A 469 24.76 19.37 -21.86
C ASP A 469 23.58 18.44 -21.51
N CYS A 470 23.54 17.92 -20.28
CA CYS A 470 22.52 16.97 -19.83
C CYS A 470 21.30 17.68 -19.26
N ASP A 471 20.48 18.28 -20.12
CA ASP A 471 19.30 19.04 -19.69
C ASP A 471 17.98 18.31 -19.96
N ALA A 472 16.86 18.95 -19.63
CA ALA A 472 15.53 18.37 -19.86
C ALA A 472 15.25 18.02 -21.33
N SER A 473 15.93 18.63 -22.31
CA SER A 473 15.71 18.39 -23.74
C SER A 473 16.22 17.03 -24.21
N ASN A 474 17.18 16.43 -23.49
CA ASN A 474 17.71 15.09 -23.75
C ASN A 474 17.46 14.12 -22.59
N ASN A 475 16.44 14.43 -21.78
CA ASN A 475 16.11 13.69 -20.56
C ASN A 475 17.32 13.52 -19.64
N TYR A 476 18.10 14.58 -19.40
CA TYR A 476 19.29 14.55 -18.54
C TYR A 476 20.27 13.45 -18.96
N CYS A 477 20.62 13.45 -20.26
CA CYS A 477 21.46 12.43 -20.90
C CYS A 477 20.89 11.00 -20.79
N GLY A 478 19.58 10.85 -20.95
CA GLY A 478 18.88 9.56 -20.80
C GLY A 478 18.76 9.08 -19.35
N GLY A 479 18.69 10.02 -18.40
CA GLY A 479 18.58 9.78 -16.97
C GLY A 479 19.92 9.59 -16.25
N ILE A 480 21.04 9.61 -16.98
CA ILE A 480 22.39 9.37 -16.44
C ILE A 480 22.90 10.54 -15.59
N ASP A 481 22.49 11.78 -15.89
CA ASP A 481 22.63 12.90 -14.94
C ASP A 481 21.52 12.79 -13.88
N ILE A 482 21.81 11.98 -12.86
CA ILE A 482 20.86 11.57 -11.83
C ILE A 482 20.46 12.76 -10.95
N ASN A 483 21.42 13.63 -10.64
CA ASN A 483 21.19 14.79 -9.77
C ASN A 483 20.71 16.04 -10.54
N LYS A 484 20.66 15.96 -11.87
CA LYS A 484 20.09 16.98 -12.78
C LYS A 484 20.81 18.32 -12.68
N ASN A 485 22.14 18.31 -12.52
CA ASN A 485 22.98 19.51 -12.49
C ASN A 485 23.55 19.88 -13.87
N ASN A 486 23.07 19.22 -14.92
CA ASN A 486 23.46 19.31 -16.31
C ASN A 486 24.83 18.70 -16.65
N ILE A 487 25.49 18.01 -15.71
CA ILE A 487 26.79 17.37 -15.94
C ILE A 487 26.90 15.99 -15.29
N VAL A 488 27.20 14.96 -16.09
CA VAL A 488 27.50 13.62 -15.56
C VAL A 488 28.89 13.60 -14.92
N ASN A 489 28.96 13.46 -13.61
CA ASN A 489 30.23 13.47 -12.88
C ASN A 489 30.21 12.55 -11.64
N PHE A 490 31.18 12.76 -10.73
CA PHE A 490 31.31 11.97 -9.51
C PHE A 490 30.09 12.02 -8.58
N ALA A 491 29.30 13.10 -8.60
CA ALA A 491 28.07 13.19 -7.84
C ALA A 491 27.03 12.18 -8.34
N ASP A 492 26.88 12.04 -9.66
CA ASP A 492 26.00 11.02 -10.25
C ASP A 492 26.54 9.62 -10.00
N PHE A 493 27.86 9.44 -10.12
CA PHE A 493 28.48 8.15 -9.84
C PHE A 493 28.28 7.71 -8.38
N ALA A 494 28.30 8.65 -7.43
CA ALA A 494 28.03 8.34 -6.02
C ALA A 494 26.61 7.79 -5.84
N VAL A 495 25.61 8.43 -6.44
CA VAL A 495 24.22 7.95 -6.39
C VAL A 495 24.06 6.60 -7.12
N PHE A 496 24.70 6.44 -8.27
CA PHE A 496 24.75 5.14 -8.98
C PHE A 496 25.36 4.04 -8.10
N ALA A 497 26.49 4.32 -7.46
CA ALA A 497 27.22 3.36 -6.64
C ALA A 497 26.46 2.94 -5.37
N GLU A 498 25.62 3.83 -4.81
CA GLU A 498 24.70 3.49 -3.71
C GLU A 498 23.64 2.45 -4.10
N ASN A 499 23.33 2.36 -5.39
CA ASN A 499 22.38 1.41 -5.94
C ASN A 499 23.05 0.24 -6.68
N TRP A 500 24.38 0.13 -6.64
CA TRP A 500 25.11 -0.91 -7.35
C TRP A 500 24.67 -2.32 -6.91
N LEU A 501 24.33 -3.17 -7.88
CA LEU A 501 23.76 -4.51 -7.70
C LEU A 501 22.35 -4.54 -7.10
N ALA A 502 21.66 -3.40 -7.02
CA ALA A 502 20.25 -3.41 -6.65
C ALA A 502 19.42 -4.11 -7.74
N GLY A 503 18.53 -5.01 -7.33
CA GLY A 503 17.63 -5.73 -8.24
C GLY A 503 18.23 -6.96 -8.96
N LEU A 504 19.54 -7.22 -8.84
CA LEU A 504 20.25 -8.34 -9.46
C LEU A 504 20.20 -9.66 -8.67
#